data_AF-A0A1M6ZCA8-F1
#
_entry.id   AF-A0A1M6ZCA8-F1
#
_cell.length_a   1.000
_cell.length_b   1.000
_cell.length_c   1.000
_cell.angle_alpha   90.00
_cell.angle_beta   90.00
_cell.angle_gamma   90.00
#
_symmetry.space_group_name_H-M   'P 1'
#
loop_
_entity.id
_entity.type
_entity.pdbx_description
1 polymer ?
#
loop_
_entity_poly.entity_id
_entity_poly.type
_entity_poly.pdbx_seq_one_letter_code
_entity_poly.pdbx_strand_id
1 'polypeptide(L)'
;MKNLLPILAIFALLLCSCKEEQIVPINYNDISYKGIRPVVALVDSSENKIAHVKKEINYKYPVLVGDTLSVQILEFEGDVYALDYYLNSGRFQGSAPILRGDYIEQTIRADSKIFIFNHDSFRRYERSDLEAYVRSFPEYRGGFPQEFLSLPFDKRVTGKVSIQTRYFLGVPSTFPVLVQGYQADGLQWNVARSWDVVEQEDFDKWASNLTLVDPQGIYKQNDCIYFAPSAETRGMASRLAGGRIVVIWGYLDWFDMERKFFTASDRIYEARF
;
A
#
# COMPACT_ATOMS: atom_id res chain seq x y z
N MET A 1 12.13 -51.23 -36.82
CA MET A 1 10.78 -50.76 -36.42
C MET A 1 10.92 -50.06 -35.07
N LYS A 2 11.02 -48.74 -35.10
CA LYS A 2 10.02 -47.78 -34.57
C LYS A 2 10.02 -47.64 -33.03
N ASN A 3 10.84 -46.70 -32.58
CA ASN A 3 10.61 -45.65 -31.58
C ASN A 3 9.31 -45.73 -30.75
N LEU A 4 9.46 -45.80 -29.43
CA LEU A 4 8.50 -45.26 -28.47
C LEU A 4 9.30 -44.54 -27.35
N LEU A 5 9.64 -43.28 -27.65
CA LEU A 5 10.04 -42.26 -26.69
C LEU A 5 8.81 -41.84 -25.83
N PRO A 6 9.00 -41.11 -24.72
CA PRO A 6 8.26 -41.24 -23.47
C PRO A 6 6.98 -40.42 -23.49
N ILE A 7 5.84 -41.06 -23.22
CA ILE A 7 4.53 -40.38 -23.13
C ILE A 7 4.14 -40.05 -21.67
N LEU A 8 4.90 -40.51 -20.67
CA LEU A 8 4.54 -40.29 -19.27
C LEU A 8 5.02 -38.97 -18.65
N ALA A 9 5.82 -38.15 -19.35
CA ALA A 9 6.38 -36.91 -18.79
C ALA A 9 5.58 -35.63 -19.14
N ILE A 10 4.54 -35.72 -19.97
CA ILE A 10 3.79 -34.54 -20.46
C ILE A 10 2.52 -34.26 -19.62
N PHE A 11 2.04 -35.21 -18.82
CA PHE A 11 0.82 -35.02 -18.03
C PHE A 11 1.02 -34.34 -16.67
N ALA A 12 2.26 -34.16 -16.20
CA ALA A 12 2.56 -33.50 -14.92
C ALA A 12 2.77 -31.98 -15.02
N LEU A 13 2.86 -31.43 -16.25
CA LEU A 13 3.06 -29.99 -16.50
C LEU A 13 1.76 -29.21 -16.74
N LEU A 14 0.60 -29.86 -16.66
CA LEU A 14 -0.73 -29.26 -16.92
C LEU A 14 -1.55 -28.95 -15.65
N LEU A 15 -0.98 -29.11 -14.45
CA LEU A 15 -1.67 -28.84 -13.18
C LEU A 15 -1.17 -27.60 -12.42
N CYS A 16 -0.24 -26.82 -12.98
CA CYS A 16 -0.05 -25.42 -12.56
C CYS A 16 -1.06 -24.52 -13.30
N SER A 17 -2.35 -24.82 -13.17
CA SER A 17 -3.36 -23.79 -13.39
C SER A 17 -3.30 -22.88 -12.17
N CYS A 18 -2.65 -21.73 -12.35
CA CYS A 18 -2.89 -20.55 -11.54
C CYS A 18 -4.42 -20.41 -11.48
N LYS A 19 -5.04 -20.71 -10.33
CA LYS A 19 -6.44 -20.37 -10.13
C LYS A 19 -6.46 -18.85 -10.11
N GLU A 20 -6.79 -18.24 -11.25
CA GLU A 20 -7.31 -16.88 -11.24
C GLU A 20 -8.45 -16.89 -10.23
N GLU A 21 -8.26 -16.17 -9.13
CA GLU A 21 -9.32 -15.92 -8.15
C GLU A 21 -10.50 -15.38 -8.95
N GLN A 22 -11.56 -16.18 -9.07
CA GLN A 22 -12.79 -15.74 -9.72
C GLN A 22 -13.34 -14.59 -8.89
N ILE A 23 -13.11 -13.36 -9.34
CA ILE A 23 -13.69 -12.15 -8.77
C ILE A 23 -15.20 -12.31 -8.87
N VAL A 24 -15.86 -12.57 -7.75
CA VAL A 24 -17.32 -12.69 -7.70
C VAL A 24 -17.88 -11.29 -7.93
N PRO A 25 -18.62 -11.03 -9.03
CA PRO A 25 -19.14 -9.70 -9.30
C PRO A 25 -20.10 -9.29 -8.19
N ILE A 26 -19.82 -8.15 -7.54
CA ILE A 26 -20.64 -7.62 -6.45
C ILE A 26 -22.00 -7.19 -6.99
N ASN A 27 -23.09 -7.76 -6.46
CA ASN A 27 -24.41 -7.21 -6.68
C ASN A 27 -24.65 -6.02 -5.75
N TYR A 28 -24.28 -4.84 -6.24
CA TYR A 28 -24.43 -3.57 -5.52
C TYR A 28 -25.89 -3.21 -5.18
N ASN A 29 -26.89 -3.93 -5.70
CA ASN A 29 -28.31 -3.73 -5.37
C ASN A 29 -28.76 -4.49 -4.11
N ASP A 30 -27.98 -5.47 -3.63
CA ASP A 30 -28.33 -6.30 -2.46
C ASP A 30 -27.60 -5.89 -1.18
N ILE A 31 -26.77 -4.85 -1.24
CA ILE A 31 -26.06 -4.32 -0.08
C ILE A 31 -27.06 -3.65 0.86
N SER A 32 -27.04 -4.05 2.14
CA SER A 32 -27.88 -3.47 3.18
C SER A 32 -27.06 -3.07 4.40
N TYR A 33 -27.48 -2.02 5.08
CA TYR A 33 -26.93 -1.61 6.37
C TYR A 33 -27.95 -1.93 7.46
N LYS A 34 -27.64 -2.88 8.36
CA LYS A 34 -28.55 -3.36 9.42
C LYS A 34 -29.95 -3.77 8.90
N GLY A 35 -30.00 -4.41 7.73
CA GLY A 35 -31.25 -4.84 7.09
C GLY A 35 -32.01 -3.71 6.36
N ILE A 36 -31.49 -2.49 6.36
CA ILE A 36 -32.04 -1.34 5.63
C ILE A 36 -31.39 -1.27 4.24
N ARG A 37 -32.21 -1.21 3.20
CA ARG A 37 -31.75 -0.98 1.83
C ARG A 37 -31.47 0.50 1.59
N PRO A 38 -30.52 0.84 0.71
CA PRO A 38 -30.25 2.23 0.38
C PRO A 38 -31.45 2.86 -0.33
N VAL A 39 -31.76 4.12 -0.01
CA VAL A 39 -32.74 4.94 -0.75
C VAL A 39 -32.13 5.55 -2.01
N VAL A 40 -30.80 5.68 -2.04
CA VAL A 40 -30.03 6.11 -3.21
C VAL A 40 -28.85 5.15 -3.37
N ALA A 41 -28.68 4.63 -4.57
CA ALA A 41 -27.53 3.82 -4.98
C ALA A 41 -27.03 4.33 -6.34
N LEU A 42 -25.96 5.11 -6.33
CA LEU A 42 -25.30 5.59 -7.54
C LEU A 42 -24.03 4.77 -7.73
N VAL A 43 -24.02 3.94 -8.75
CA VAL A 43 -22.87 3.13 -9.13
C VAL A 43 -22.20 3.83 -10.30
N ASP A 44 -20.88 4.02 -10.18
CA ASP A 44 -20.05 4.65 -11.19
C ASP A 44 -20.46 6.13 -11.42
N SER A 45 -20.43 6.92 -10.34
CA SER A 45 -20.67 8.37 -10.40
C SER A 45 -19.50 9.03 -11.14
N SER A 46 -19.59 8.99 -12.46
CA SER A 46 -18.58 9.30 -13.46
C SER A 46 -17.99 10.71 -13.35
N GLU A 47 -17.10 10.92 -12.40
CA GLU A 47 -16.06 11.96 -12.43
C GLU A 47 -14.86 11.41 -11.64
N ASN A 48 -14.12 10.44 -12.20
CA ASN A 48 -12.90 9.87 -11.59
C ASN A 48 -11.79 10.94 -11.50
N LYS A 49 -11.99 11.91 -10.60
CA LYS A 49 -11.03 12.98 -10.25
C LYS A 49 -9.88 12.43 -9.43
N ILE A 50 -10.10 11.29 -8.77
CA ILE A 50 -9.12 10.61 -7.95
C ILE A 50 -8.39 9.58 -8.84
N ALA A 51 -7.07 9.70 -8.91
CA ALA A 51 -6.27 8.81 -9.73
C ALA A 51 -6.34 7.36 -9.26
N HIS A 52 -6.27 6.43 -10.22
CA HIS A 52 -6.33 4.99 -10.00
C HIS A 52 -7.64 4.50 -9.35
N VAL A 53 -8.68 5.33 -9.25
CA VAL A 53 -10.04 4.86 -8.91
C VAL A 53 -10.68 4.31 -10.18
N LYS A 54 -11.02 3.02 -10.15
CA LYS A 54 -11.75 2.33 -11.22
C LYS A 54 -13.25 2.57 -11.11
N LYS A 55 -13.77 2.67 -9.89
CA LYS A 55 -15.19 2.73 -9.62
C LYS A 55 -15.49 3.48 -8.34
N GLU A 56 -16.50 4.32 -8.38
CA GLU A 56 -17.06 5.00 -7.23
C GLU A 56 -18.51 4.57 -7.03
N ILE A 57 -18.86 4.15 -5.80
CA ILE A 57 -20.24 3.82 -5.43
C ILE A 57 -20.68 4.73 -4.29
N ASN A 58 -21.84 5.35 -4.44
CA ASN A 58 -22.43 6.23 -3.43
C ASN A 58 -23.79 5.69 -3.00
N TYR A 59 -23.90 5.35 -1.71
CA TYR A 59 -25.14 4.92 -1.06
C TYR A 59 -25.64 5.95 -0.06
N LYS A 60 -26.96 6.04 0.08
CA LYS A 60 -27.61 6.73 1.21
C LYS A 60 -28.61 5.82 1.90
N TYR A 61 -28.49 5.68 3.21
CA TYR A 61 -29.37 4.88 4.05
C TYR A 61 -30.15 5.76 5.03
N PRO A 62 -31.49 5.63 5.09
CA PRO A 62 -32.31 6.32 6.08
C PRO A 62 -32.27 5.53 7.40
N VAL A 63 -31.34 5.85 8.29
CA VAL A 63 -31.14 5.03 9.51
C VAL A 63 -32.13 5.43 10.61
N LEU A 64 -32.37 6.72 10.81
CA LEU A 64 -33.33 7.27 11.78
C LEU A 64 -34.01 8.52 11.21
N VAL A 65 -35.11 8.94 11.85
CA VAL A 65 -35.81 10.19 11.47
C VAL A 65 -34.84 11.38 11.62
N GLY A 66 -34.46 11.97 10.51
CA GLY A 66 -33.53 13.11 10.46
C GLY A 66 -32.03 12.75 10.46
N ASP A 67 -31.66 11.48 10.30
CA ASP A 67 -30.26 11.05 10.18
C ASP A 67 -30.06 10.13 8.96
N THR A 68 -29.12 10.52 8.09
CA THR A 68 -28.76 9.76 6.90
C THR A 68 -27.33 9.25 7.04
N LEU A 69 -27.14 7.95 6.83
CA LEU A 69 -25.80 7.40 6.62
C LEU A 69 -25.47 7.45 5.13
N SER A 70 -24.50 8.28 4.78
CA SER A 70 -23.93 8.29 3.43
C SER A 70 -22.70 7.39 3.41
N VAL A 71 -22.65 6.46 2.47
CA VAL A 71 -21.50 5.56 2.28
C VAL A 71 -20.95 5.75 0.88
N GLN A 72 -19.72 6.22 0.79
CA GLN A 72 -18.95 6.28 -0.46
C GLN A 72 -17.94 5.13 -0.46
N ILE A 73 -17.87 4.39 -1.55
CA ILE A 73 -16.93 3.30 -1.76
C ILE A 73 -16.07 3.68 -2.96
N LEU A 74 -14.77 3.81 -2.72
CA LEU A 74 -13.77 4.02 -3.77
C LEU A 74 -13.06 2.70 -4.02
N GLU A 75 -13.21 2.14 -5.22
CA GLU A 75 -12.53 0.92 -5.65
C GLU A 75 -11.38 1.29 -6.59
N PHE A 76 -10.16 0.97 -6.16
CA PHE A 76 -8.92 1.32 -6.84
C PHE A 76 -8.43 0.21 -7.78
N GLU A 77 -7.49 0.56 -8.65
CA GLU A 77 -6.86 -0.38 -9.59
C GLU A 77 -6.18 -1.57 -8.89
N GLY A 78 -5.71 -1.37 -7.67
CA GLY A 78 -5.12 -2.37 -6.78
C GLY A 78 -4.92 -1.83 -5.36
N ASP A 79 -4.56 -2.73 -4.43
CA ASP A 79 -4.37 -2.44 -3.00
C ASP A 79 -3.42 -1.25 -2.75
N VAL A 80 -2.28 -1.25 -3.45
CA VAL A 80 -1.24 -0.23 -3.27
C VAL A 80 -1.74 1.20 -3.52
N TYR A 81 -2.64 1.39 -4.48
CA TYR A 81 -3.20 2.70 -4.82
C TYR A 81 -4.27 3.12 -3.82
N ALA A 82 -5.08 2.18 -3.35
CA ALA A 82 -6.01 2.44 -2.25
C ALA A 82 -5.24 2.85 -0.98
N LEU A 83 -4.15 2.16 -0.69
CA LEU A 83 -3.34 2.42 0.50
C LEU A 83 -2.55 3.72 0.40
N ASP A 84 -2.02 4.07 -0.77
CA ASP A 84 -1.45 5.39 -1.09
C ASP A 84 -2.46 6.50 -0.80
N TYR A 85 -3.65 6.42 -1.39
CA TYR A 85 -4.71 7.40 -1.13
C TYR A 85 -5.12 7.44 0.34
N TYR A 86 -5.27 6.29 0.99
CA TYR A 86 -5.71 6.19 2.38
C TYR A 86 -4.73 6.86 3.35
N LEU A 87 -3.43 6.60 3.18
CA LEU A 87 -2.37 7.17 4.01
C LEU A 87 -2.16 8.66 3.74
N ASN A 88 -2.16 9.07 2.47
CA ASN A 88 -1.78 10.43 2.08
C ASN A 88 -2.95 11.43 2.10
N SER A 89 -4.20 10.98 2.15
CA SER A 89 -5.38 11.88 2.14
C SER A 89 -5.81 12.38 3.53
N GLY A 90 -5.07 12.04 4.59
CA GLY A 90 -5.45 12.38 5.98
C GLY A 90 -6.66 11.60 6.51
N ARG A 91 -7.13 10.58 5.76
CA ARG A 91 -8.21 9.66 6.15
C ARG A 91 -7.73 8.47 6.95
N PHE A 92 -6.42 8.30 7.07
CA PHE A 92 -5.82 7.28 7.91
C PHE A 92 -6.17 7.53 9.39
N GLN A 93 -7.19 6.82 9.88
CA GLN A 93 -7.69 6.95 11.25
C GLN A 93 -7.25 5.73 12.07
N GLY A 94 -6.25 5.92 12.94
CA GLY A 94 -5.80 4.90 13.88
C GLY A 94 -6.86 4.45 14.89
N SER A 95 -7.93 5.25 15.09
CA SER A 95 -9.11 4.85 15.89
C SER A 95 -10.24 5.88 15.93
N ALA A 96 -9.96 7.19 15.80
CA ALA A 96 -10.94 8.24 16.05
C ALA A 96 -11.59 8.81 14.77
N PRO A 97 -12.92 9.10 14.80
CA PRO A 97 -13.61 9.78 13.71
C PRO A 97 -13.09 11.21 13.47
N ILE A 98 -13.19 11.71 12.23
CA ILE A 98 -12.84 13.09 11.88
C ILE A 98 -14.11 13.95 11.86
N LEU A 99 -14.08 15.09 12.55
CA LEU A 99 -15.15 16.09 12.49
C LEU A 99 -14.99 16.95 11.23
N ARG A 100 -16.02 17.04 10.39
CA ARG A 100 -16.04 17.81 9.14
C ARG A 100 -17.27 18.71 9.09
N GLY A 101 -17.15 19.92 9.65
CA GLY A 101 -18.27 20.86 9.67
C GLY A 101 -19.50 20.26 10.36
N ASP A 102 -20.57 20.06 9.60
CA ASP A 102 -21.87 19.57 10.09
C ASP A 102 -21.98 18.03 10.13
N TYR A 103 -20.94 17.30 9.73
CA TYR A 103 -20.93 15.84 9.74
C TYR A 103 -19.66 15.26 10.37
N ILE A 104 -19.73 13.97 10.68
CA ILE A 104 -18.58 13.17 11.09
C ILE A 104 -18.23 12.20 9.96
N GLU A 105 -16.93 12.08 9.67
CA GLU A 105 -16.37 11.17 8.68
C GLU A 105 -15.61 10.03 9.37
N GLN A 106 -15.96 8.78 9.03
CA GLN A 106 -15.19 7.59 9.39
C GLN A 106 -14.73 6.89 8.13
N THR A 107 -13.49 6.42 8.10
CA THR A 107 -12.95 5.72 6.94
C THR A 107 -12.40 4.36 7.32
N ILE A 108 -12.83 3.32 6.59
CA ILE A 108 -12.33 1.95 6.73
C ILE A 108 -11.80 1.51 5.37
N ARG A 109 -10.57 1.00 5.35
CA ARG A 109 -9.97 0.38 4.17
C ARG A 109 -10.15 -1.14 4.23
N ALA A 110 -10.46 -1.75 3.09
CA ALA A 110 -10.38 -3.19 2.88
C ALA A 110 -9.80 -3.46 1.50
N ASP A 111 -8.54 -3.93 1.46
CA ASP A 111 -7.80 -4.17 0.21
C ASP A 111 -7.84 -2.93 -0.72
N SER A 112 -8.13 -3.12 -2.01
CA SER A 112 -8.30 -2.10 -3.04
C SER A 112 -9.50 -1.16 -2.82
N LYS A 113 -10.28 -1.32 -1.74
CA LYS A 113 -11.50 -0.55 -1.48
C LYS A 113 -11.35 0.34 -0.25
N ILE A 114 -11.83 1.58 -0.36
CA ILE A 114 -11.94 2.53 0.75
C ILE A 114 -13.41 2.88 0.94
N PHE A 115 -13.90 2.66 2.17
CA PHE A 115 -15.25 2.96 2.60
C PHE A 115 -15.22 4.23 3.43
N ILE A 116 -15.90 5.26 2.95
CA ILE A 116 -16.02 6.57 3.61
C ILE A 116 -17.48 6.70 4.07
N PHE A 117 -17.65 6.84 5.38
CA PHE A 117 -18.94 6.95 6.04
C PHE A 117 -19.11 8.39 6.52
N ASN A 118 -20.15 9.07 6.05
CA ASN A 118 -20.53 10.41 6.49
C ASN A 118 -21.91 10.35 7.14
N HIS A 119 -22.05 10.99 8.29
CA HIS A 119 -23.31 11.03 9.03
C HIS A 119 -23.63 12.44 9.52
N ASP A 120 -24.89 12.85 9.30
CA ASP A 120 -25.40 14.20 9.56
C ASP A 120 -25.60 14.45 11.06
N SER A 121 -25.91 13.41 11.83
CA SER A 121 -25.92 13.51 13.29
C SER A 121 -24.50 13.29 13.84
N PHE A 122 -24.05 14.16 14.75
CA PHE A 122 -22.79 13.97 15.53
C PHE A 122 -22.82 12.73 16.46
N ARG A 123 -23.80 11.84 16.29
CA ARG A 123 -23.82 10.55 16.98
C ARG A 123 -22.71 9.69 16.40
N ARG A 124 -21.95 9.05 17.31
CA ARG A 124 -20.95 8.07 16.92
C ARG A 124 -21.66 6.77 16.60
N TYR A 125 -21.64 6.36 15.33
CA TYR A 125 -21.92 4.97 14.99
C TYR A 125 -20.83 4.09 15.61
N GLU A 126 -21.23 2.92 16.10
CA GLU A 126 -20.23 1.99 16.62
C GLU A 126 -19.34 1.53 15.47
N ARG A 127 -18.02 1.62 15.66
CA ARG A 127 -17.05 1.17 14.65
C ARG A 127 -17.26 -0.30 14.28
N SER A 128 -17.69 -1.12 15.24
CA SER A 128 -18.09 -2.52 15.04
C SER A 128 -19.17 -2.70 13.98
N ASP A 129 -20.18 -1.83 13.95
CA ASP A 129 -21.28 -1.88 12.97
C ASP A 129 -20.79 -1.53 11.57
N LEU A 130 -19.94 -0.51 11.46
CA LEU A 130 -19.35 -0.10 10.18
C LEU A 130 -18.38 -1.18 9.68
N GLU A 131 -17.58 -1.78 10.55
CA GLU A 131 -16.72 -2.92 10.21
C GLU A 131 -17.55 -4.15 9.78
N ALA A 132 -18.68 -4.43 10.43
CA ALA A 132 -19.59 -5.50 10.02
C ALA A 132 -20.18 -5.24 8.62
N TYR A 133 -20.54 -3.99 8.32
CA TYR A 133 -20.96 -3.59 6.97
C TYR A 133 -19.85 -3.80 5.95
N VAL A 134 -18.61 -3.37 6.22
CA VAL A 134 -17.47 -3.56 5.31
C VAL A 134 -17.20 -5.06 5.09
N ARG A 135 -17.32 -5.89 6.12
CA ARG A 135 -17.16 -7.36 6.02
C ARG A 135 -18.23 -8.06 5.18
N SER A 136 -19.36 -7.41 4.91
CA SER A 136 -20.39 -7.96 4.03
C SER A 136 -20.01 -7.90 2.55
N PHE A 137 -18.98 -7.13 2.20
CA PHE A 137 -18.43 -7.10 0.84
C PHE A 137 -17.51 -8.31 0.62
N PRO A 138 -17.58 -8.97 -0.55
CA PRO A 138 -16.67 -10.07 -0.88
C PRO A 138 -15.22 -9.59 -0.90
N GLU A 139 -14.29 -10.51 -0.67
CA GLU A 139 -12.84 -10.26 -0.68
C GLU A 139 -12.37 -9.30 0.43
N TYR A 140 -13.13 -9.16 1.52
CA TYR A 140 -12.69 -8.39 2.68
C TYR A 140 -11.36 -8.92 3.24
N ARG A 141 -10.29 -8.13 3.07
CA ARG A 141 -9.04 -8.25 3.84
C ARG A 141 -8.84 -6.96 4.62
N GLY A 142 -9.20 -7.00 5.90
CA GLY A 142 -8.99 -5.89 6.82
C GLY A 142 -7.53 -5.81 7.31
N GLY A 143 -7.13 -4.63 7.74
CA GLY A 143 -5.80 -4.39 8.33
C GLY A 143 -4.78 -3.84 7.34
N PHE A 144 -3.54 -3.67 7.81
CA PHE A 144 -2.43 -3.35 6.91
C PHE A 144 -1.92 -4.61 6.22
N PRO A 145 -1.50 -4.52 4.95
CA PRO A 145 -0.88 -5.64 4.25
C PRO A 145 0.39 -6.09 4.99
N GLN A 146 0.71 -7.38 4.93
CA GLN A 146 1.88 -7.94 5.63
C GLN A 146 3.20 -7.29 5.19
N GLU A 147 3.22 -6.67 4.02
CA GLU A 147 4.31 -5.89 3.47
C GLU A 147 4.73 -4.74 4.41
N PHE A 148 3.81 -4.18 5.20
CA PHE A 148 4.12 -3.19 6.25
C PHE A 148 4.82 -3.79 7.47
N LEU A 149 4.69 -5.10 7.68
CA LEU A 149 5.35 -5.84 8.75
C LEU A 149 6.77 -6.25 8.38
N SER A 150 7.16 -6.15 7.09
CA SER A 150 8.50 -6.53 6.62
C SER A 150 9.60 -5.50 6.92
N LEU A 151 9.24 -4.28 7.34
CA LEU A 151 10.22 -3.25 7.64
C LEU A 151 10.76 -3.39 9.08
N PRO A 152 12.09 -3.44 9.25
CA PRO A 152 12.74 -4.27 10.29
C PRO A 152 12.95 -3.58 11.64
N PHE A 153 12.69 -2.27 11.73
CA PHE A 153 13.05 -1.50 12.92
C PHE A 153 11.83 -1.18 13.80
N ASP A 154 12.04 -1.23 15.12
CA ASP A 154 10.96 -0.97 16.09
C ASP A 154 10.70 0.52 16.32
N LYS A 155 11.71 1.38 16.07
CA LYS A 155 11.70 2.82 16.39
C LYS A 155 10.99 3.66 15.34
N ARG A 156 9.78 3.24 14.96
CA ARG A 156 8.93 3.88 13.94
C ARG A 156 8.48 5.26 14.41
N VAL A 157 8.54 6.25 13.54
CA VAL A 157 7.97 7.58 13.80
C VAL A 157 6.52 7.59 13.35
N THR A 158 5.60 7.91 14.26
CA THR A 158 4.18 8.05 13.96
C THR A 158 3.95 9.09 12.86
N GLY A 159 3.11 8.76 11.87
CA GLY A 159 2.80 9.66 10.75
C GLY A 159 3.92 9.82 9.71
N LYS A 160 5.03 9.07 9.82
CA LYS A 160 6.11 9.04 8.80
C LYS A 160 6.02 7.80 7.93
N VAL A 161 4.80 7.40 7.59
CA VAL A 161 4.52 6.24 6.76
C VAL A 161 3.83 6.73 5.50
N SER A 162 4.33 6.34 4.35
CA SER A 162 3.73 6.71 3.07
C SER A 162 3.97 5.66 2.02
N ILE A 163 3.09 5.65 1.01
CA ILE A 163 3.34 4.94 -0.24
C ILE A 163 3.58 6.00 -1.31
N GLN A 164 4.58 5.75 -2.14
CA GLN A 164 5.01 6.62 -3.21
C GLN A 164 4.80 5.87 -4.54
N THR A 165 3.75 6.23 -5.28
CA THR A 165 3.32 5.52 -6.51
C THR A 165 3.77 6.20 -7.80
N ARG A 166 4.19 7.47 -7.73
CA ARG A 166 4.54 8.30 -8.91
C ARG A 166 5.95 8.85 -8.87
N TYR A 167 6.34 9.35 -7.71
CA TYR A 167 7.65 9.93 -7.46
C TYR A 167 8.21 9.30 -6.22
N PHE A 168 9.39 8.70 -6.32
CA PHE A 168 10.14 8.17 -5.20
C PHE A 168 11.39 9.00 -4.98
N LEU A 169 11.54 9.58 -3.78
CA LEU A 169 12.61 10.55 -3.46
C LEU A 169 12.63 11.78 -4.40
N GLY A 170 11.45 12.21 -4.86
CA GLY A 170 11.31 13.34 -5.80
C GLY A 170 11.64 12.97 -7.25
N VAL A 171 12.08 11.74 -7.52
CA VAL A 171 12.39 11.23 -8.85
C VAL A 171 11.22 10.40 -9.38
N PRO A 172 10.80 10.54 -10.65
CA PRO A 172 9.77 9.70 -11.24
C PRO A 172 10.07 8.20 -11.05
N SER A 173 9.09 7.44 -10.57
CA SER A 173 9.19 5.98 -10.36
C SER A 173 8.02 5.29 -11.07
N THR A 174 8.30 4.17 -11.74
CA THR A 174 7.29 3.30 -12.36
C THR A 174 6.79 2.21 -11.40
N PHE A 175 7.49 2.00 -10.29
CA PHE A 175 7.14 1.03 -9.27
C PHE A 175 6.69 1.73 -7.99
N PRO A 176 5.62 1.25 -7.34
CA PRO A 176 5.22 1.77 -6.03
C PRO A 176 6.23 1.41 -4.94
N VAL A 177 6.42 2.33 -4.00
CA VAL A 177 7.39 2.20 -2.92
C VAL A 177 6.73 2.49 -1.59
N LEU A 178 6.84 1.55 -0.65
CA LEU A 178 6.47 1.76 0.74
C LEU A 178 7.63 2.43 1.48
N VAL A 179 7.35 3.50 2.23
CA VAL A 179 8.32 4.25 3.02
C VAL A 179 7.90 4.29 4.49
N GLN A 180 8.85 4.05 5.38
CA GLN A 180 8.70 4.21 6.83
C GLN A 180 9.87 5.02 7.39
N GLY A 181 9.54 6.08 8.12
CA GLY A 181 10.49 6.88 8.89
C GLY A 181 10.75 6.32 10.28
N TYR A 182 11.99 6.49 10.73
CA TYR A 182 12.52 6.01 12.01
C TYR A 182 13.34 7.10 12.70
N GLN A 183 13.35 7.05 14.03
CA GLN A 183 14.15 7.94 14.85
C GLN A 183 14.69 7.22 16.08
N ALA A 184 16.00 7.25 16.29
CA ALA A 184 16.67 6.70 17.45
C ALA A 184 17.98 7.44 17.70
N ASP A 185 18.35 7.61 18.97
CA ASP A 185 19.65 8.16 19.38
C ASP A 185 19.99 9.52 18.75
N GLY A 186 18.97 10.36 18.53
CA GLY A 186 19.11 11.68 17.88
C GLY A 186 19.23 11.62 16.35
N LEU A 187 19.29 10.43 15.75
CA LEU A 187 19.37 10.23 14.30
C LEU A 187 17.99 9.94 13.71
N GLN A 188 17.78 10.41 12.48
CA GLN A 188 16.56 10.16 11.70
C GLN A 188 16.90 9.56 10.35
N TRP A 189 16.18 8.49 9.99
CA TRP A 189 16.32 7.84 8.70
C TRP A 189 14.99 7.28 8.23
N ASN A 190 14.94 6.95 6.95
CA ASN A 190 13.81 6.28 6.34
C ASN A 190 14.31 4.97 5.72
N VAL A 191 13.42 3.99 5.70
CA VAL A 191 13.59 2.75 4.95
C VAL A 191 12.44 2.67 3.97
N ALA A 192 12.76 2.22 2.78
CA ALA A 192 11.78 1.96 1.76
C ALA A 192 11.99 0.61 1.10
N ARG A 193 10.89 0.03 0.64
CA ARG A 193 10.87 -1.17 -0.18
C ARG A 193 9.91 -1.05 -1.35
N SER A 194 10.20 -1.70 -2.46
CA SER A 194 9.21 -1.80 -3.54
C SER A 194 7.99 -2.63 -3.11
N TRP A 195 6.83 -2.21 -3.60
CA TRP A 195 5.55 -2.90 -3.37
C TRP A 195 5.48 -4.25 -4.08
N ASP A 196 6.08 -4.34 -5.26
CA ASP A 196 6.22 -5.56 -6.07
C ASP A 196 7.68 -5.89 -6.41
N VAL A 197 7.88 -7.01 -7.10
CA VAL A 197 9.13 -7.30 -7.79
C VAL A 197 9.29 -6.27 -8.91
N VAL A 198 10.47 -5.70 -9.02
CA VAL A 198 10.81 -4.68 -10.00
C VAL A 198 11.83 -5.24 -10.97
N GLU A 199 11.71 -4.92 -12.24
CA GLU A 199 12.70 -5.31 -13.25
C GLU A 199 13.97 -4.48 -13.10
N GLN A 200 15.10 -5.05 -13.55
CA GLN A 200 16.39 -4.35 -13.45
C GLN A 200 16.37 -3.01 -14.20
N GLU A 201 15.72 -2.98 -15.37
CA GLU A 201 15.61 -1.77 -16.20
C GLU A 201 14.88 -0.63 -15.48
N ASP A 202 13.77 -0.92 -14.79
CA ASP A 202 13.01 0.08 -14.04
C ASP A 202 13.82 0.64 -12.86
N PHE A 203 14.56 -0.25 -12.16
CA PHE A 203 15.45 0.16 -11.08
C PHE A 203 16.58 1.06 -11.60
N ASP A 204 17.25 0.65 -12.67
CA ASP A 204 18.37 1.40 -13.26
C ASP A 204 17.90 2.76 -13.79
N LYS A 205 16.72 2.80 -14.41
CA LYS A 205 16.09 4.04 -14.89
C LYS A 205 15.82 5.01 -13.74
N TRP A 206 15.23 4.55 -12.64
CA TRP A 206 15.04 5.38 -11.46
C TRP A 206 16.39 5.82 -10.86
N ALA A 207 17.33 4.89 -10.67
CA ALA A 207 18.63 5.16 -10.07
C ALA A 207 19.49 6.17 -10.86
N SER A 208 19.35 6.19 -12.18
CA SER A 208 20.09 7.13 -13.07
C SER A 208 19.76 8.60 -12.82
N ASN A 209 18.64 8.90 -12.17
CA ASN A 209 18.20 10.25 -11.84
C ASN A 209 18.63 10.71 -10.43
N LEU A 210 19.36 9.88 -9.70
CA LEU A 210 19.86 10.21 -8.36
C LEU A 210 21.24 10.88 -8.42
N THR A 211 21.52 11.71 -7.42
CA THR A 211 22.86 12.25 -7.20
C THR A 211 23.76 11.16 -6.58
N LEU A 212 24.45 10.40 -7.42
CA LEU A 212 25.37 9.36 -6.99
C LEU A 212 26.62 9.95 -6.31
N VAL A 213 27.09 9.29 -5.26
CA VAL A 213 28.26 9.71 -4.48
C VAL A 213 29.16 8.52 -4.18
N ASP A 214 30.41 8.79 -3.83
CA ASP A 214 31.35 7.77 -3.38
C ASP A 214 31.40 7.73 -1.84
N PRO A 215 31.01 6.61 -1.21
CA PRO A 215 30.93 6.54 0.24
C PRO A 215 32.34 6.58 0.86
N GLN A 216 32.44 7.21 2.03
CA GLN A 216 33.71 7.37 2.74
C GLN A 216 33.74 6.48 3.98
N GLY A 217 34.83 5.74 4.17
CA GLY A 217 35.07 4.92 5.36
C GLY A 217 34.39 3.55 5.35
N ILE A 218 33.72 3.16 4.26
CA ILE A 218 33.14 1.82 4.05
C ILE A 218 33.61 1.23 2.72
N TYR A 219 33.51 -0.09 2.57
CA TYR A 219 33.84 -0.77 1.33
C TYR A 219 32.63 -0.75 0.38
N LYS A 220 32.84 -0.28 -0.85
CA LYS A 220 31.78 -0.18 -1.84
C LYS A 220 31.36 -1.57 -2.34
N GLN A 221 30.11 -1.93 -2.10
CA GLN A 221 29.47 -3.09 -2.71
C GLN A 221 29.06 -2.83 -4.16
N ASN A 222 29.23 -3.83 -5.03
CA ASN A 222 28.96 -3.73 -6.47
C ASN A 222 27.48 -3.69 -6.84
N ASP A 223 26.62 -4.29 -6.01
CA ASP A 223 25.18 -4.39 -6.19
C ASP A 223 24.41 -3.24 -5.51
N CYS A 224 25.13 -2.29 -4.92
CA CYS A 224 24.56 -1.16 -4.20
C CYS A 224 24.86 0.16 -4.90
N ILE A 225 23.84 1.02 -4.94
CA ILE A 225 23.99 2.42 -5.31
C ILE A 225 24.11 3.26 -4.05
N TYR A 226 24.99 4.26 -4.09
CA TYR A 226 25.24 5.21 -3.02
C TYR A 226 24.89 6.58 -3.54
N PHE A 227 24.03 7.31 -2.83
CA PHE A 227 23.49 8.58 -3.30
C PHE A 227 23.33 9.58 -2.16
N ALA A 228 23.15 10.85 -2.50
CA ALA A 228 22.87 11.93 -1.56
C ALA A 228 21.51 12.58 -1.90
N PRO A 229 20.42 12.26 -1.18
CA PRO A 229 19.13 12.92 -1.40
C PRO A 229 19.14 14.42 -1.08
N SER A 230 20.04 14.86 -0.18
CA SER A 230 20.32 16.26 0.12
C SER A 230 21.78 16.41 0.59
N ALA A 231 22.26 17.64 0.76
CA ALA A 231 23.63 17.92 1.17
C ALA A 231 24.03 17.25 2.52
N GLU A 232 23.06 17.03 3.41
CA GLU A 232 23.30 16.52 4.76
C GLU A 232 22.85 15.07 4.95
N THR A 233 22.21 14.48 3.93
CA THR A 233 21.69 13.12 4.00
C THR A 233 22.44 12.19 3.07
N ARG A 234 22.57 10.96 3.51
CA ARG A 234 23.19 9.87 2.75
C ARG A 234 22.09 8.90 2.37
N GLY A 235 22.32 8.11 1.32
CA GLY A 235 21.40 7.11 0.85
C GLY A 235 22.12 5.89 0.27
N MET A 236 21.54 4.72 0.49
CA MET A 236 22.00 3.46 -0.06
C MET A 236 20.79 2.70 -0.60
N ALA A 237 20.92 2.13 -1.80
CA ALA A 237 19.86 1.37 -2.45
C ALA A 237 20.40 0.13 -3.15
N SER A 238 19.56 -0.90 -3.27
CA SER A 238 19.85 -2.06 -4.11
C SER A 238 18.56 -2.69 -4.60
N ARG A 239 18.64 -3.35 -5.75
CA ARG A 239 17.68 -4.36 -6.18
C ARG A 239 18.21 -5.73 -5.74
N LEU A 240 17.59 -6.30 -4.71
CA LEU A 240 17.95 -7.60 -4.17
C LEU A 240 17.80 -8.70 -5.23
N ALA A 241 18.43 -9.85 -5.03
CA ALA A 241 18.32 -11.00 -5.94
C ALA A 241 16.87 -11.45 -6.20
N GLY A 242 15.95 -11.15 -5.27
CA GLY A 242 14.52 -11.37 -5.44
C GLY A 242 13.77 -10.33 -6.28
N GLY A 243 14.47 -9.34 -6.84
CA GLY A 243 13.92 -8.20 -7.59
C GLY A 243 13.17 -7.19 -6.72
N ARG A 244 13.19 -7.32 -5.39
CA ARG A 244 12.70 -6.29 -4.47
C ARG A 244 13.74 -5.20 -4.35
N ILE A 245 13.30 -3.95 -4.38
CA ILE A 245 14.16 -2.79 -4.13
C ILE A 245 14.14 -2.51 -2.64
N VAL A 246 15.32 -2.21 -2.08
CA VAL A 246 15.50 -1.71 -0.72
C VAL A 246 16.27 -0.41 -0.79
N VAL A 247 15.80 0.60 -0.07
CA VAL A 247 16.45 1.91 0.00
C VAL A 247 16.46 2.39 1.44
N ILE A 248 17.59 2.90 1.90
CA ILE A 248 17.70 3.65 3.16
C ILE A 248 18.26 5.02 2.85
N TRP A 249 17.74 6.05 3.51
CA TRP A 249 18.34 7.38 3.50
C TRP A 249 18.06 8.15 4.78
N GLY A 250 18.94 9.09 5.12
CA GLY A 250 18.75 9.95 6.28
C GLY A 250 20.01 10.62 6.78
N TYR A 251 19.91 11.19 7.97
CA TYR A 251 21.01 11.80 8.72
C TYR A 251 21.81 10.72 9.43
N LEU A 252 22.48 9.88 8.66
CA LEU A 252 23.36 8.80 9.14
C LEU A 252 24.73 9.00 8.54
N ASP A 253 25.79 8.64 9.24
CA ASP A 253 27.10 8.44 8.61
C ASP A 253 27.10 7.19 7.71
N TRP A 254 28.17 6.99 6.94
CA TRP A 254 28.24 5.85 6.01
C TRP A 254 28.28 4.49 6.73
N PHE A 255 28.86 4.41 7.92
CA PHE A 255 28.93 3.18 8.69
C PHE A 255 27.55 2.78 9.24
N ASP A 256 26.82 3.74 9.81
CA ASP A 256 25.45 3.54 10.27
C ASP A 256 24.49 3.27 9.12
N MET A 257 24.68 3.94 7.97
CA MET A 257 23.93 3.70 6.74
C MET A 257 24.08 2.25 6.30
N GLU A 258 25.33 1.77 6.15
CA GLU A 258 25.64 0.42 5.71
C GLU A 258 25.03 -0.64 6.63
N ARG A 259 25.24 -0.50 7.95
CA ARG A 259 24.69 -1.42 8.95
C ARG A 259 23.16 -1.50 8.88
N LYS A 260 22.49 -0.35 8.82
CA LYS A 260 21.02 -0.32 8.72
C LYS A 260 20.54 -0.87 7.38
N PHE A 261 21.27 -0.59 6.30
CA PHE A 261 20.93 -1.04 4.96
C PHE A 261 20.92 -2.56 4.89
N PHE A 262 21.99 -3.23 5.32
CA PHE A 262 22.03 -4.69 5.31
C PHE A 262 20.98 -5.31 6.23
N THR A 263 20.76 -4.73 7.42
CA THR A 263 19.69 -5.18 8.31
C THR A 263 18.30 -5.13 7.65
N ALA A 264 18.02 -4.09 6.87
CA ALA A 264 16.77 -3.99 6.12
C ALA A 264 16.73 -4.92 4.91
N SER A 265 17.82 -5.01 4.17
CA SER A 265 17.94 -5.89 3.01
C SER A 265 17.70 -7.35 3.37
N ASP A 266 18.30 -7.84 4.45
CA ASP A 266 18.13 -9.20 4.94
C ASP A 266 16.66 -9.47 5.30
N ARG A 267 16.03 -8.57 6.06
CA ARG A 267 14.63 -8.72 6.47
C ARG A 267 13.64 -8.64 5.33
N ILE A 268 13.87 -7.76 4.36
CA ILE A 268 13.01 -7.63 3.18
C ILE A 268 13.18 -8.83 2.25
N TYR A 269 14.40 -9.38 2.17
CA TYR A 269 14.66 -10.62 1.45
C TYR A 269 13.96 -11.81 2.12
N GLU A 270 14.13 -11.98 3.44
CA GLU A 270 13.50 -13.03 4.25
C GLU A 270 11.98 -12.96 4.14
N ALA A 271 11.37 -11.78 4.24
CA ALA A 271 9.91 -11.63 4.20
C ALA A 271 9.26 -12.03 2.86
N ARG A 272 10.05 -12.32 1.83
CA ARG A 272 9.55 -12.87 0.56
C ARG A 272 9.45 -14.40 0.57
N PHE A 273 10.14 -15.07 1.49
CA PHE A 273 10.24 -16.53 1.58
C PHE A 273 9.53 -17.10 2.81
#